data_AF-A0A3E2BQK8-F1
#
_entry.id   AF-A0A3E2BQK8-F1
#
_cell.length_a   1.000
_cell.length_b   1.000
_cell.length_c   1.000
_cell.angle_alpha   90.00
_cell.angle_beta   90.00
_cell.angle_gamma   90.00
#
_symmetry.space_group_name_H-M   'P 1'
#
loop_
_entity.id
_entity.type
_entity.pdbx_description
1 polymer ?
#
loop_
_entity_poly.entity_id
_entity_poly.type
_entity_poly.pdbx_seq_one_letter_code
_entity_poly.pdbx_strand_id
1 'polypeptide(L)'
;MRKKFFIIFLLSFLSLLVSSCLMSRLEKKLKPADQDWLSEVRYIITPEERKIFLELPESEREKFKEDFWTRRDPDPDTEKNEYKDEYYQRLNRANQMFLGEGRPGWLTDRGRIYILFGPPTERHTYPMEAAGYCREVWYYGSFPVIFIDEHCSGNFILSAINLEHLQDLNLAQGYFQNTITQERSVFDYDLKLARSQRTGNSLKARLAFSMKYEQIWFETRDDASLETQLFLTVEIKNRAGETVWSGQKTANLTFTDEEELKKMRGLKFAMDIEINLPDEKYPLPPPGKYLMYSTLKQRTEGKELKKVTEIKL
;
A
#
# COMPACT_ATOMS: atom_id res chain seq x y z
N MET A 1 -29.84 -8.43 24.52
CA MET A 1 -28.67 -8.81 23.70
C MET A 1 -28.40 -7.90 22.48
N ARG A 2 -29.33 -7.05 22.02
CA ARG A 2 -29.14 -6.16 20.85
C ARG A 2 -28.22 -4.94 21.04
N LYS A 3 -27.96 -4.47 22.28
CA LYS A 3 -27.13 -3.27 22.53
C LYS A 3 -25.61 -3.51 22.48
N LYS A 4 -25.13 -4.74 22.64
CA LYS A 4 -23.68 -5.06 22.59
C LYS A 4 -23.14 -5.16 21.16
N PHE A 5 -23.99 -5.52 20.18
CA PHE A 5 -23.60 -5.63 18.78
C PHE A 5 -23.41 -4.25 18.10
N PHE A 6 -24.18 -3.24 18.52
CA PHE A 6 -24.11 -1.88 17.96
C PHE A 6 -22.82 -1.14 18.35
N ILE A 7 -22.27 -1.42 19.54
CA ILE A 7 -21.03 -0.81 20.04
C ILE A 7 -19.79 -1.36 19.30
N ILE A 8 -19.80 -2.63 18.90
CA ILE A 8 -18.70 -3.25 18.13
C ILE A 8 -18.64 -2.67 16.72
N PHE A 9 -19.80 -2.39 16.10
CA PHE A 9 -19.87 -1.76 14.77
C PHE A 9 -19.45 -0.28 14.79
N LEU A 10 -19.74 0.44 15.87
CA LEU A 10 -19.31 1.83 16.05
C LEU A 10 -17.78 1.95 16.28
N LEU A 11 -17.17 0.97 16.97
CA LEU A 11 -15.73 0.91 17.21
C LEU A 11 -14.93 0.50 15.96
N SER A 12 -15.48 -0.34 15.07
CA SER A 12 -14.82 -0.68 13.79
C SER A 12 -14.89 0.47 12.77
N PHE A 13 -15.96 1.26 12.77
CA PHE A 13 -16.07 2.46 11.94
C PHE A 13 -15.13 3.58 12.41
N LEU A 14 -14.91 3.70 13.72
CA LEU A 14 -13.98 4.67 14.29
C LEU A 14 -12.51 4.34 14.01
N SER A 15 -12.15 3.05 13.90
CA SER A 15 -10.77 2.63 13.59
C SER A 15 -10.36 2.91 12.13
N LEU A 16 -11.30 2.80 11.19
CA LEU A 16 -11.11 3.12 9.76
C LEU A 16 -10.89 4.62 9.52
N LEU A 17 -11.59 5.48 10.27
CA LEU A 17 -11.47 6.94 10.17
C LEU A 17 -10.10 7.47 10.66
N VAL A 18 -9.50 6.83 11.68
CA VAL A 18 -8.19 7.24 12.22
C VAL A 18 -7.05 6.90 11.26
N SER A 19 -7.10 5.75 10.57
CA SER A 19 -6.10 5.38 9.56
C SER A 19 -6.10 6.35 8.37
N SER A 20 -7.27 6.76 7.88
CA SER A 20 -7.37 7.69 6.74
C SER A 20 -6.73 9.06 7.04
N CYS A 21 -6.95 9.59 8.24
CA CYS A 21 -6.35 10.85 8.70
C CYS A 21 -4.81 10.76 8.84
N LEU A 22 -4.27 9.60 9.25
CA LEU A 22 -2.83 9.37 9.36
C LEU A 22 -2.17 9.34 7.98
N MET A 23 -2.78 8.61 7.03
CA MET A 23 -2.29 8.47 5.66
C MET A 23 -2.26 9.81 4.92
N SER A 24 -3.33 10.62 5.05
CA SER A 24 -3.38 11.96 4.45
C SER A 24 -2.29 12.91 5.02
N ARG A 25 -1.95 12.77 6.31
CA ARG A 25 -0.86 13.56 6.91
C ARG A 25 0.52 13.12 6.41
N LEU A 26 0.75 11.82 6.22
CA LEU A 26 2.01 11.30 5.69
C LEU A 26 2.21 11.74 4.25
N GLU A 27 1.16 11.69 3.43
CA GLU A 27 1.19 12.14 2.04
C GLU A 27 1.58 13.62 1.91
N LYS A 28 1.03 14.49 2.76
CA LYS A 28 1.39 15.92 2.78
C LYS A 28 2.84 16.20 3.21
N LYS A 29 3.53 15.23 3.83
CA LYS A 29 4.94 15.35 4.24
C LYS A 29 5.92 14.87 3.17
N LEU A 30 5.44 14.25 2.09
CA LEU A 30 6.27 13.78 1.00
C LEU A 30 6.89 14.97 0.22
N LYS A 31 8.04 14.75 -0.43
CA LYS A 31 8.57 15.71 -1.41
C LYS A 31 7.60 15.85 -2.60
N PRO A 32 7.58 17.00 -3.31
CA PRO A 32 6.71 17.18 -4.48
C PRO A 32 6.80 16.04 -5.50
N ALA A 33 8.01 15.62 -5.88
CA ALA A 33 8.22 14.52 -6.82
C ALA A 33 7.65 13.16 -6.33
N ASP A 34 7.65 12.90 -5.02
CA ASP A 34 7.05 11.69 -4.45
C ASP A 34 5.52 11.77 -4.42
N GLN A 35 4.97 12.96 -4.18
CA GLN A 35 3.52 13.20 -4.26
C GLN A 35 3.03 13.02 -5.69
N ASP A 36 3.75 13.60 -6.66
CA ASP A 36 3.43 13.51 -8.08
C ASP A 36 3.46 12.06 -8.54
N TRP A 37 4.55 11.33 -8.26
CA TRP A 37 4.65 9.91 -8.59
C TRP A 37 3.51 9.08 -7.97
N LEU A 38 3.22 9.27 -6.68
CA LEU A 38 2.14 8.55 -6.00
C LEU A 38 0.77 8.88 -6.60
N SER A 39 0.60 10.11 -7.08
CA SER A 39 -0.60 10.57 -7.76
C SER A 39 -0.73 9.93 -9.14
N GLU A 40 0.36 9.85 -9.91
CA GLU A 40 0.41 9.24 -11.23
C GLU A 40 0.03 7.76 -11.18
N VAL A 41 0.61 6.97 -10.27
CA VAL A 41 0.37 5.51 -10.18
C VAL A 41 -0.91 5.13 -9.42
N ARG A 42 -1.76 6.10 -9.06
CA ARG A 42 -2.94 5.90 -8.19
C ARG A 42 -3.92 4.81 -8.65
N TYR A 43 -3.94 4.52 -9.94
CA TYR A 43 -4.86 3.55 -10.53
C TYR A 43 -4.37 2.10 -10.43
N ILE A 44 -3.07 1.91 -10.16
CA ILE A 44 -2.41 0.60 -10.17
C ILE A 44 -1.65 0.28 -8.88
N ILE A 45 -1.44 1.26 -8.00
CA ILE A 45 -0.88 1.05 -6.67
C ILE A 45 -1.94 0.48 -5.72
N THR A 46 -1.58 -0.60 -5.02
CA THR A 46 -2.50 -1.21 -4.03
C THR A 46 -2.57 -0.38 -2.74
N PRO A 47 -3.62 -0.54 -1.92
CA PRO A 47 -3.69 0.09 -0.60
C PRO A 47 -2.48 -0.24 0.29
N GLU A 48 -1.99 -1.48 0.24
CA GLU A 48 -0.83 -1.96 0.99
C GLU A 48 0.47 -1.30 0.49
N GLU A 49 0.71 -1.30 -0.82
CA GLU A 49 1.88 -0.63 -1.42
C GLU A 49 1.90 0.86 -1.11
N ARG A 50 0.73 1.52 -1.19
CA ARG A 50 0.59 2.94 -0.85
C ARG A 50 0.95 3.20 0.61
N LYS A 51 0.51 2.34 1.53
CA LYS A 51 0.87 2.44 2.96
C LYS A 51 2.37 2.31 3.16
N ILE A 52 2.99 1.30 2.55
CA ILE A 52 4.44 1.09 2.63
C ILE A 52 5.18 2.32 2.12
N PHE A 53 4.83 2.83 0.93
CA PHE A 53 5.46 4.02 0.36
C PHE A 53 5.40 5.25 1.28
N LEU A 54 4.26 5.47 1.94
CA LEU A 54 4.07 6.57 2.88
C LEU A 54 4.85 6.41 4.20
N GLU A 55 5.15 5.19 4.61
CA GLU A 55 5.89 4.86 5.84
C GLU A 55 7.40 4.71 5.61
N LEU A 56 7.85 4.64 4.35
CA LEU A 56 9.25 4.55 3.97
C LEU A 56 10.01 5.86 4.24
N PRO A 57 11.27 5.78 4.72
CA PRO A 57 12.17 6.92 4.75
C PRO A 57 12.46 7.38 3.32
N GLU A 58 12.72 8.67 3.17
CA GLU A 58 12.95 9.31 1.87
C GLU A 58 14.05 8.65 1.03
N SER A 59 15.13 8.19 1.67
CA SER A 59 16.26 7.53 0.99
C SER A 59 15.91 6.20 0.33
N GLU A 60 14.81 5.55 0.74
CA GLU A 60 14.40 4.23 0.23
C GLU A 60 13.27 4.34 -0.81
N ARG A 61 12.74 5.55 -1.06
CA ARG A 61 11.58 5.72 -1.94
C ARG A 61 11.90 5.49 -3.40
N GLU A 62 13.07 5.93 -3.89
CA GLU A 62 13.46 5.69 -5.28
C GLU A 62 13.58 4.19 -5.58
N LYS A 63 14.22 3.44 -4.67
CA LYS A 63 14.27 1.97 -4.77
C LYS A 63 12.87 1.35 -4.76
N PHE A 64 11.95 1.84 -3.94
CA PHE A 64 10.56 1.36 -3.97
C PHE A 64 9.90 1.62 -5.32
N LYS A 65 10.13 2.78 -5.95
CA LYS A 65 9.58 3.10 -7.29
C LYS A 65 10.14 2.17 -8.36
N GLU A 66 11.43 1.86 -8.29
CA GLU A 66 12.07 0.85 -9.16
C GLU A 66 11.41 -0.52 -8.95
N ASP A 67 11.39 -1.03 -7.71
CA ASP A 67 10.79 -2.31 -7.36
C ASP A 67 9.29 -2.38 -7.71
N PHE A 68 8.57 -1.25 -7.63
CA PHE A 68 7.17 -1.14 -8.01
C PHE A 68 6.93 -1.46 -9.48
N TRP A 69 7.80 -0.95 -10.36
CA TRP A 69 7.72 -1.18 -11.80
C TRP A 69 8.30 -2.54 -12.18
N THR A 70 9.45 -2.93 -11.63
CA THR A 70 10.06 -4.25 -11.88
C THR A 70 9.09 -5.40 -11.59
N ARG A 71 8.25 -5.27 -10.56
CA ARG A 71 7.23 -6.29 -10.23
C ARG A 71 6.07 -6.37 -11.24
N ARG A 72 5.91 -5.35 -12.09
CA ARG A 72 4.88 -5.23 -13.12
C ARG A 72 5.44 -5.37 -14.53
N ASP A 73 6.69 -5.79 -14.65
CA ASP A 73 7.34 -6.04 -15.93
C ASP A 73 6.78 -7.32 -16.57
N PRO A 74 6.13 -7.26 -17.75
CA PRO A 74 5.67 -8.45 -18.44
C PRO A 74 6.82 -9.27 -19.04
N ASP A 75 7.94 -8.64 -19.40
CA ASP A 75 9.09 -9.29 -20.02
C ASP A 75 10.41 -8.81 -19.38
N PRO A 76 10.84 -9.43 -18.27
CA PRO A 76 12.05 -9.02 -17.55
C PRO A 76 13.35 -9.28 -18.34
N ASP A 77 13.28 -9.96 -19.48
CA ASP A 77 14.44 -10.21 -20.35
C ASP A 77 14.76 -9.00 -21.26
N THR A 78 13.87 -8.00 -21.33
CA THR A 78 14.13 -6.75 -22.05
C THR A 78 14.71 -5.68 -21.12
N GLU A 79 15.47 -4.73 -21.70
CA GLU A 79 16.00 -3.60 -20.92
C GLU A 79 14.92 -2.61 -20.47
N LYS A 80 13.72 -2.67 -21.06
CA LYS A 80 12.67 -1.68 -20.86
C LYS A 80 11.40 -2.35 -20.38
N ASN A 81 10.85 -1.84 -19.30
CA ASN A 81 9.53 -2.27 -18.82
C ASN A 81 8.42 -1.75 -19.76
N GLU A 82 7.91 -2.60 -20.65
CA GLU A 82 6.92 -2.18 -21.66
C GLU A 82 5.61 -1.72 -21.02
N TYR A 83 5.21 -2.34 -19.91
CA TYR A 83 4.00 -1.97 -19.18
C TYR A 83 4.11 -0.56 -18.58
N LYS A 84 5.25 -0.21 -18.00
CA LYS A 84 5.54 1.14 -17.50
C LYS A 84 5.48 2.16 -18.63
N ASP A 85 6.15 1.88 -19.74
CA ASP A 85 6.18 2.77 -20.89
C ASP A 85 4.77 3.00 -21.45
N GLU A 86 3.98 1.94 -21.64
CA GLU A 86 2.60 2.02 -22.09
C GLU A 86 1.72 2.80 -21.09
N TYR A 87 1.85 2.54 -19.79
CA TYR A 87 1.11 3.22 -18.75
C TYR A 87 1.29 4.74 -18.81
N TYR A 88 2.56 5.19 -18.89
CA TYR A 88 2.87 6.62 -19.00
C TYR A 88 2.44 7.22 -20.34
N GLN A 89 2.51 6.45 -21.45
CA GLN A 89 1.94 6.88 -22.73
C GLN A 89 0.42 7.10 -22.63
N ARG A 90 -0.31 6.17 -22.00
CA ARG A 90 -1.76 6.29 -21.80
C ARG A 90 -2.11 7.47 -20.89
N LEU A 91 -1.33 7.72 -19.85
CA LEU A 91 -1.49 8.88 -18.96
C LEU A 91 -1.34 10.20 -19.75
N ASN A 92 -0.28 10.32 -20.55
CA ASN A 92 -0.07 11.49 -21.41
C ASN A 92 -1.18 11.64 -22.45
N ARG A 93 -1.64 10.53 -23.03
CA ARG A 93 -2.71 10.54 -24.02
C ARG A 93 -4.06 10.97 -23.42
N ALA A 94 -4.38 10.48 -22.22
CA ALA A 94 -5.55 10.91 -21.46
C ALA A 94 -5.53 12.43 -21.21
N ASN A 95 -4.36 12.99 -20.87
CA ASN A 95 -4.21 14.45 -20.71
C ASN A 95 -4.49 15.26 -21.96
N GLN A 96 -4.10 14.75 -23.12
CA GLN A 96 -4.38 15.41 -24.39
C GLN A 96 -5.85 15.29 -24.77
N MET A 97 -6.45 14.10 -24.59
CA MET A 97 -7.82 13.81 -25.03
C MET A 97 -8.89 14.50 -24.18
N PHE A 98 -8.64 14.62 -22.88
CA PHE A 98 -9.60 15.12 -21.90
C PHE A 98 -9.18 16.47 -21.31
N LEU A 99 -8.43 17.24 -22.12
CA LEU A 99 -8.11 18.62 -21.81
C LEU A 99 -9.41 19.45 -21.77
N GLY A 100 -9.64 20.18 -20.67
CA GLY A 100 -10.78 21.10 -20.56
C GLY A 100 -11.95 20.59 -19.72
N GLU A 101 -11.91 19.36 -19.18
CA GLU A 101 -12.94 18.86 -18.25
C GLU A 101 -12.81 19.42 -16.81
N GLY A 102 -12.24 20.62 -16.66
CA GLY A 102 -12.03 21.27 -15.36
C GLY A 102 -10.93 20.67 -14.47
N ARG A 103 -10.32 19.55 -14.86
CA ARG A 103 -9.20 18.88 -14.18
C ARG A 103 -8.22 18.28 -15.21
N PRO A 104 -6.98 17.94 -14.82
CA PRO A 104 -6.07 17.21 -15.69
C PRO A 104 -6.75 15.97 -16.28
N GLY A 105 -6.57 15.73 -17.60
CA GLY A 105 -7.30 14.69 -18.31
C GLY A 105 -7.12 13.30 -17.70
N TRP A 106 -5.93 13.01 -17.17
CA TRP A 106 -5.63 11.77 -16.45
C TRP A 106 -6.45 11.56 -15.16
N LEU A 107 -7.00 12.64 -14.56
CA LEU A 107 -7.87 12.62 -13.38
C LEU A 107 -9.37 12.59 -13.69
N THR A 108 -9.75 12.64 -14.97
CA THR A 108 -11.14 12.52 -15.41
C THR A 108 -11.59 11.06 -15.38
N ASP A 109 -12.90 10.83 -15.36
CA ASP A 109 -13.42 9.46 -15.39
C ASP A 109 -13.10 8.78 -16.73
N ARG A 110 -13.20 9.52 -17.84
CA ARG A 110 -12.77 9.07 -19.17
C ARG A 110 -11.28 8.74 -19.19
N GLY A 111 -10.44 9.63 -18.64
CA GLY A 111 -9.00 9.43 -18.53
C GLY A 111 -8.62 8.22 -17.68
N ARG A 112 -9.28 8.02 -16.53
CA ARG A 112 -9.10 6.83 -15.68
C ARG A 112 -9.34 5.55 -16.46
N ILE A 113 -10.46 5.47 -17.19
CA ILE A 113 -10.80 4.29 -17.99
C ILE A 113 -9.77 4.10 -19.11
N TYR A 114 -9.38 5.17 -19.80
CA TYR A 114 -8.37 5.08 -20.86
C TYR A 114 -7.00 4.60 -20.34
N ILE A 115 -6.58 5.03 -19.15
CA ILE A 115 -5.32 4.58 -18.54
C ILE A 115 -5.37 3.09 -18.20
N LEU A 116 -6.45 2.66 -17.56
CA LEU A 116 -6.62 1.27 -17.10
C LEU A 116 -6.79 0.29 -18.26
N PHE A 117 -7.57 0.65 -19.28
CA PHE A 117 -8.02 -0.27 -20.32
C PHE A 117 -7.44 0.03 -21.72
N GLY A 118 -6.73 1.14 -21.87
CA GLY A 118 -6.22 1.58 -23.17
C GLY A 118 -7.31 2.21 -24.04
N PRO A 119 -7.09 2.30 -25.36
CA PRO A 119 -8.10 2.80 -26.29
C PRO A 119 -9.27 1.81 -26.40
N PRO A 120 -10.53 2.29 -26.44
CA PRO A 120 -11.67 1.43 -26.72
C PRO A 120 -11.66 0.96 -28.18
N THR A 121 -12.31 -0.18 -28.42
CA THR A 121 -12.53 -0.73 -29.77
C THR A 121 -13.43 0.21 -30.58
N GLU A 122 -14.50 0.70 -29.95
CA GLU A 122 -15.44 1.63 -30.57
C GLU A 122 -15.78 2.76 -29.60
N ARG A 123 -15.97 3.97 -30.13
CA ARG A 123 -16.30 5.17 -29.37
C ARG A 123 -17.46 5.89 -30.05
N HIS A 124 -18.60 5.96 -29.36
CA HIS A 124 -19.78 6.67 -29.83
C HIS A 124 -20.02 7.90 -28.97
N THR A 125 -20.06 9.07 -29.61
CA THR A 125 -20.38 10.34 -28.95
C THR A 125 -21.78 10.77 -29.36
N TYR A 126 -22.60 11.08 -28.37
CA TYR A 126 -23.97 11.54 -28.55
C TYR A 126 -24.06 12.96 -27.97
N PRO A 127 -23.87 13.99 -28.82
CA PRO A 127 -24.05 15.37 -28.41
C PRO A 127 -25.53 15.61 -28.06
N MET A 128 -25.79 16.61 -27.23
CA MET A 128 -27.09 16.91 -26.60
C MET A 128 -28.31 16.41 -27.39
N GLU A 129 -28.82 15.23 -27.01
CA GLU A 129 -30.05 14.66 -27.56
C GLU A 129 -31.27 15.36 -26.93
N ALA A 130 -32.50 15.04 -27.38
CA ALA A 130 -33.74 15.61 -26.83
C ALA A 130 -33.91 15.42 -25.30
N ALA A 131 -33.12 14.54 -24.69
CA ALA A 131 -33.11 14.24 -23.25
C ALA A 131 -32.33 15.27 -22.39
N GLY A 132 -31.62 16.22 -23.00
CA GLY A 132 -30.99 17.33 -22.27
C GLY A 132 -29.64 17.04 -21.60
N TYR A 133 -28.98 15.92 -21.93
CA TYR A 133 -27.62 15.59 -21.49
C TYR A 133 -26.76 15.11 -22.65
N CYS A 134 -25.45 15.17 -22.47
CA CYS A 134 -24.46 14.63 -23.41
C CYS A 134 -24.00 13.26 -22.90
N ARG A 135 -23.86 12.29 -23.81
CA ARG A 135 -23.34 10.97 -23.44
C ARG A 135 -22.25 10.49 -24.38
N GLU A 136 -21.37 9.67 -23.85
CA GLU A 136 -20.33 8.99 -24.61
C GLU A 136 -20.28 7.53 -24.21
N VAL A 137 -20.22 6.63 -25.19
CA VAL A 137 -20.20 5.19 -24.96
C VAL A 137 -18.95 4.61 -25.58
N TRP A 138 -18.13 3.95 -24.77
CA TRP A 138 -16.91 3.27 -25.19
C TRP A 138 -17.11 1.77 -25.12
N TYR A 139 -16.79 1.07 -26.19
CA TYR A 139 -16.89 -0.38 -26.24
C TYR A 139 -15.51 -1.00 -26.12
N TYR A 140 -15.36 -1.88 -25.13
CA TYR A 140 -14.22 -2.80 -25.01
C TYR A 140 -14.72 -4.20 -25.34
N GLY A 141 -14.62 -4.57 -26.62
CA GLY A 141 -15.36 -5.72 -27.14
C GLY A 141 -16.87 -5.51 -26.96
N SER A 142 -17.55 -6.46 -26.32
CA SER A 142 -19.00 -6.39 -26.07
C SER A 142 -19.38 -5.56 -24.84
N PHE A 143 -18.42 -5.02 -24.09
CA PHE A 143 -18.69 -4.31 -22.85
C PHE A 143 -18.79 -2.79 -23.08
N PRO A 144 -19.95 -2.16 -22.84
CA PRO A 144 -20.11 -0.71 -22.94
C PRO A 144 -19.74 0.00 -21.63
N VAL A 145 -18.88 1.01 -21.71
CA VAL A 145 -18.62 1.99 -20.66
C VAL A 145 -19.30 3.29 -21.03
N ILE A 146 -20.23 3.74 -20.19
CA ILE A 146 -21.06 4.91 -20.48
C ILE A 146 -20.61 6.08 -19.61
N PHE A 147 -20.39 7.22 -20.24
CA PHE A 147 -20.12 8.49 -19.58
C PHE A 147 -21.26 9.46 -19.87
N ILE A 148 -21.68 10.20 -18.85
CA ILE A 148 -22.77 11.17 -18.93
C ILE A 148 -22.26 12.52 -18.43
N ASP A 149 -22.59 13.57 -19.17
CA ASP A 149 -22.45 14.96 -18.77
C ASP A 149 -23.84 15.59 -18.78
N GLU A 150 -24.42 15.73 -17.59
CA GLU A 150 -25.80 16.18 -17.37
C GLU A 150 -26.06 17.61 -17.89
N HIS A 151 -25.02 18.41 -18.06
CA HIS A 151 -25.14 19.81 -18.46
C HIS A 151 -24.42 20.12 -19.78
N CYS A 152 -23.89 19.09 -20.47
CA CYS A 152 -23.05 19.28 -21.66
C CYS A 152 -21.92 20.31 -21.46
N SER A 153 -21.38 20.35 -20.24
CA SER A 153 -20.33 21.27 -19.78
C SER A 153 -18.92 20.86 -20.19
N GLY A 154 -18.76 19.65 -20.71
CA GLY A 154 -17.48 18.96 -20.92
C GLY A 154 -17.07 18.06 -19.76
N ASN A 155 -17.74 18.07 -18.61
CA ASN A 155 -17.42 17.23 -17.46
C ASN A 155 -18.18 15.90 -17.52
N PHE A 156 -17.55 14.87 -18.08
CA PHE A 156 -18.15 13.55 -18.22
C PHE A 156 -17.89 12.70 -16.97
N ILE A 157 -18.96 12.19 -16.38
CA ILE A 157 -18.92 11.29 -15.21
C ILE A 157 -19.27 9.88 -15.66
N LEU A 158 -18.58 8.89 -15.11
CA LEU A 158 -18.88 7.48 -15.35
C LEU A 158 -20.28 7.13 -14.84
N SER A 159 -21.17 6.76 -15.76
CA SER A 159 -22.53 6.30 -15.45
C SER A 159 -22.55 4.77 -15.57
N ALA A 160 -22.42 4.09 -14.44
CA ALA A 160 -22.21 2.65 -14.42
C ALA A 160 -23.49 1.87 -14.79
N ILE A 161 -23.40 1.01 -15.80
CA ILE A 161 -24.15 -0.25 -15.80
C ILE A 161 -23.11 -1.36 -15.53
N ASN A 162 -23.00 -1.71 -14.24
CA ASN A 162 -22.24 -2.82 -13.68
C ASN A 162 -20.76 -3.00 -14.13
N LEU A 163 -19.87 -2.16 -13.58
CA LEU A 163 -18.40 -2.26 -13.71
C LEU A 163 -17.80 -3.57 -13.18
N GLU A 164 -18.55 -4.35 -12.39
CA GLU A 164 -18.14 -5.65 -11.86
C GLU A 164 -17.74 -6.62 -12.99
N HIS A 165 -18.52 -6.67 -14.07
CA HIS A 165 -18.21 -7.49 -15.25
C HIS A 165 -16.99 -7.00 -16.04
N LEU A 166 -16.70 -5.69 -16.03
CA LEU A 166 -15.50 -5.16 -16.67
C LEU A 166 -14.24 -5.44 -15.84
N GLN A 167 -14.38 -5.44 -14.51
CA GLN A 167 -13.31 -5.83 -13.59
C GLN A 167 -13.01 -7.32 -13.73
N ASP A 168 -14.04 -8.16 -13.89
CA ASP A 168 -13.88 -9.59 -14.20
C ASP A 168 -13.25 -9.82 -15.58
N LEU A 169 -13.58 -9.01 -16.59
CA LEU A 169 -12.93 -9.06 -17.92
C LEU A 169 -11.49 -8.55 -17.91
N ASN A 170 -11.15 -7.58 -17.07
CA ASN A 170 -9.78 -7.13 -16.88
C ASN A 170 -8.96 -8.14 -16.07
N LEU A 171 -9.59 -8.80 -15.10
CA LEU A 171 -9.03 -9.97 -14.43
C LEU A 171 -8.82 -11.10 -15.45
N ALA A 172 -9.77 -11.33 -16.36
CA ALA A 172 -9.75 -12.30 -17.49
C ALA A 172 -8.64 -12.01 -18.51
N GLN A 173 -8.42 -10.76 -18.91
CA GLN A 173 -7.29 -10.34 -19.76
C GLN A 173 -5.98 -10.35 -18.97
N GLY A 174 -6.05 -10.05 -17.69
CA GLY A 174 -5.02 -10.34 -16.71
C GLY A 174 -4.73 -11.84 -16.53
N TYR A 175 -5.52 -12.80 -17.05
CA TYR A 175 -5.15 -14.23 -16.94
C TYR A 175 -3.88 -14.60 -17.70
N PHE A 176 -3.48 -13.82 -18.71
CA PHE A 176 -2.15 -13.95 -19.31
C PHE A 176 -1.05 -13.26 -18.49
N GLN A 177 -1.38 -12.31 -17.61
CA GLN A 177 -0.50 -11.83 -16.53
C GLN A 177 -0.58 -12.70 -15.26
N ASN A 178 -1.62 -13.51 -15.07
CA ASN A 178 -1.85 -14.32 -13.85
C ASN A 178 -0.97 -15.57 -13.79
N THR A 179 -0.08 -15.80 -14.76
CA THR A 179 1.07 -16.70 -14.55
C THR A 179 2.21 -16.00 -13.79
N ILE A 180 2.15 -14.67 -13.61
CA ILE A 180 3.07 -13.88 -12.76
C ILE A 180 2.44 -13.57 -11.38
N THR A 181 1.11 -13.54 -11.28
CA THR A 181 0.35 -13.25 -10.04
C THR A 181 -0.02 -14.50 -9.24
N GLN A 182 0.92 -15.41 -8.97
CA GLN A 182 0.84 -16.14 -7.71
C GLN A 182 1.31 -15.18 -6.63
N GLU A 183 0.35 -14.51 -5.98
CA GLU A 183 0.46 -13.81 -4.70
C GLU A 183 1.91 -13.59 -4.21
N ARG A 184 2.67 -12.71 -4.86
CA ARG A 184 3.93 -12.22 -4.29
C ARG A 184 3.54 -11.27 -3.17
N SER A 185 3.19 -11.88 -2.03
CA SER A 185 2.84 -11.26 -0.78
C SER A 185 3.79 -10.11 -0.50
N VAL A 186 3.26 -8.88 -0.49
CA VAL A 186 4.07 -7.69 -0.24
C VAL A 186 4.62 -7.83 1.18
N PHE A 187 5.94 -7.90 1.32
CA PHE A 187 6.63 -8.00 2.59
C PHE A 187 6.38 -6.72 3.40
N ASP A 188 5.40 -6.77 4.32
CA ASP A 188 4.96 -5.65 5.17
C ASP A 188 4.82 -6.11 6.64
N TYR A 189 5.01 -5.19 7.58
CA TYR A 189 4.78 -5.43 9.01
C TYR A 189 4.19 -4.20 9.72
N ASP A 190 3.46 -4.42 10.80
CA ASP A 190 3.01 -3.37 11.71
C ASP A 190 3.91 -3.33 12.96
N LEU A 191 4.40 -2.15 13.34
CA LEU A 191 5.09 -1.92 14.62
C LEU A 191 4.49 -0.69 15.29
N LYS A 192 3.95 -0.87 16.50
CA LYS A 192 3.25 0.21 17.23
C LYS A 192 3.70 0.29 18.68
N LEU A 193 3.71 1.49 19.24
CA LEU A 193 3.83 1.70 20.67
C LEU A 193 2.49 1.32 21.36
N ALA A 194 2.41 0.10 21.89
CA ALA A 194 1.20 -0.44 22.50
C ALA A 194 0.92 0.15 23.88
N ARG A 195 1.97 0.44 24.65
CA ARG A 195 1.88 1.07 25.96
C ARG A 195 3.12 1.92 26.23
N SER A 196 2.94 3.05 26.90
CA SER A 196 4.01 3.85 27.49
C SER A 196 3.54 4.37 28.85
N GLN A 197 4.29 4.09 29.91
CA GLN A 197 4.01 4.52 31.27
C GLN A 197 5.27 5.14 31.86
N ARG A 198 5.19 6.44 32.16
CA ARG A 198 6.23 7.17 32.87
C ARG A 198 5.88 7.24 34.36
N THR A 199 6.80 6.84 35.22
CA THR A 199 6.67 6.93 36.67
C THR A 199 7.92 7.58 37.25
N GLY A 200 7.81 8.86 37.61
CA GLY A 200 8.89 9.65 38.22
C GLY A 200 10.18 9.61 37.42
N ASN A 201 11.04 8.66 37.78
CA ASN A 201 12.38 8.46 37.21
C ASN A 201 12.50 7.23 36.29
N SER A 202 11.38 6.67 35.82
CA SER A 202 11.37 5.52 34.92
C SER A 202 10.33 5.65 33.82
N LEU A 203 10.59 5.02 32.68
CA LEU A 203 9.69 4.87 31.54
C LEU A 203 9.63 3.40 31.16
N LYS A 204 8.42 2.83 31.20
CA LYS A 204 8.13 1.48 30.70
C LYS A 204 7.29 1.60 29.44
N ALA A 205 7.82 1.15 28.31
CA ALA A 205 7.14 1.13 27.04
C ALA A 205 7.14 -0.28 26.44
N ARG A 206 6.12 -0.59 25.65
CA ARG A 206 5.99 -1.85 24.92
C ARG A 206 5.71 -1.56 23.46
N LEU A 207 6.62 -1.98 22.59
CA LEU A 207 6.39 -2.00 21.15
C LEU A 207 5.79 -3.35 20.78
N ALA A 208 4.63 -3.33 20.11
CA ALA A 208 3.98 -4.51 19.59
C ALA A 208 4.22 -4.61 18.08
N PHE A 209 4.86 -5.70 17.66
CA PHE A 209 5.08 -6.06 16.28
C PHE A 209 4.04 -7.08 15.83
N SER A 210 3.57 -6.97 14.58
CA SER A 210 2.79 -8.03 13.94
C SER A 210 2.95 -8.06 12.43
N MET A 211 2.94 -9.24 11.83
CA MET A 211 2.89 -9.45 10.38
C MET A 211 2.09 -10.71 10.05
N LYS A 212 1.52 -10.81 8.84
CA LYS A 212 0.80 -12.04 8.45
C LYS A 212 1.79 -13.16 8.18
N TYR A 213 1.43 -14.41 8.49
CA TYR A 213 2.31 -15.56 8.22
C TYR A 213 2.57 -15.75 6.73
N GLU A 214 1.62 -15.39 5.86
CA GLU A 214 1.77 -15.46 4.40
C GLU A 214 2.71 -14.40 3.82
N GLN A 215 3.15 -13.43 4.64
CA GLN A 215 4.16 -12.44 4.27
C GLN A 215 5.58 -12.89 4.67
N ILE A 216 5.71 -14.01 5.38
CA ILE A 216 6.98 -14.56 5.84
C ILE A 216 7.40 -15.66 4.88
N TRP A 217 8.61 -15.54 4.34
CA TRP A 217 9.20 -16.61 3.54
C TRP A 217 9.80 -17.69 4.43
N PHE A 218 9.81 -18.94 3.99
CA PHE A 218 10.41 -20.05 4.73
C PHE A 218 11.35 -20.84 3.82
N GLU A 219 12.48 -21.26 4.37
CA GLU A 219 13.37 -22.24 3.73
C GLU A 219 12.95 -23.64 4.14
N THR A 220 12.88 -24.55 3.16
CA THR A 220 12.69 -25.97 3.42
C THR A 220 14.04 -26.63 3.70
N ARG A 221 14.09 -27.47 4.73
CA ARG A 221 15.24 -28.31 5.10
C ARG A 221 15.09 -29.72 4.53
N ASP A 222 16.18 -30.48 4.60
CA ASP A 222 16.26 -31.84 4.06
C ASP A 222 15.23 -32.80 4.68
N ASP A 223 14.82 -32.55 5.93
CA ASP A 223 13.80 -33.29 6.65
C ASP A 223 12.36 -32.80 6.37
N ALA A 224 12.19 -31.97 5.34
CA ALA A 224 10.95 -31.28 4.97
C ALA A 224 10.43 -30.25 5.99
N SER A 225 11.17 -30.00 7.08
CA SER A 225 10.85 -28.91 8.00
C SER A 225 11.06 -27.55 7.33
N LEU A 226 10.30 -26.56 7.78
CA LEU A 226 10.36 -25.19 7.30
C LEU A 226 10.96 -24.30 8.38
N GLU A 227 11.95 -23.49 8.06
CA GLU A 227 12.50 -22.54 9.02
C GLU A 227 12.80 -21.15 8.43
N THR A 228 12.77 -20.15 9.30
CA THR A 228 13.16 -18.78 8.97
C THR A 228 13.55 -17.99 10.21
N GLN A 229 14.27 -16.91 10.01
CA GLN A 229 14.64 -15.97 11.06
C GLN A 229 14.32 -14.55 10.64
N LEU A 230 13.58 -13.86 11.51
CA LEU A 230 13.24 -12.45 11.39
C LEU A 230 14.08 -11.64 12.38
N PHE A 231 14.79 -10.65 11.87
CA PHE A 231 15.60 -9.72 12.65
C PHE A 231 14.95 -8.35 12.62
N LEU A 232 14.36 -7.93 13.73
CA LEU A 232 13.80 -6.60 13.90
C LEU A 232 14.78 -5.72 14.68
N THR A 233 15.29 -4.66 14.05
CA THR A 233 16.05 -3.59 14.72
C THR A 233 15.15 -2.37 14.86
N VAL A 234 15.19 -1.72 16.02
CA VAL A 234 14.45 -0.49 16.30
C VAL A 234 15.38 0.55 16.87
N GLU A 235 15.29 1.77 16.36
CA GLU A 235 16.05 2.93 16.80
C GLU A 235 15.09 4.10 17.02
N ILE A 236 15.10 4.69 18.20
CA ILE A 236 14.26 5.84 18.54
C ILE A 236 15.17 7.06 18.60
N LYS A 237 14.84 8.09 17.81
CA LYS A 237 15.58 9.35 17.73
C LYS A 237 14.75 10.53 18.19
N ASN A 238 15.40 11.50 18.83
CA ASN A 238 14.80 12.80 19.09
C ASN A 238 14.74 13.64 17.79
N ARG A 239 14.17 14.85 17.88
CA ARG A 239 14.07 15.75 16.71
C ARG A 239 15.41 16.30 16.22
N ALA A 240 16.44 16.30 17.06
CA ALA A 240 17.80 16.66 16.67
C ALA A 240 18.52 15.52 15.93
N GLY A 241 17.88 14.35 15.81
CA GLY A 241 18.45 13.16 15.17
C GLY A 241 19.31 12.31 16.10
N GLU A 242 19.37 12.63 17.39
CA GLU A 242 20.15 11.87 18.38
C GLU A 242 19.38 10.62 18.81
N THR A 243 20.06 9.48 18.87
CA THR A 243 19.48 8.21 19.30
C THR A 243 19.27 8.20 20.80
N VAL A 244 18.01 8.14 21.21
CA VAL A 244 17.62 8.07 22.63
C VAL A 244 17.41 6.64 23.12
N TRP A 245 17.20 5.69 22.22
CA TRP A 245 17.15 4.27 22.52
C TRP A 245 17.35 3.44 21.25
N SER A 246 17.99 2.28 21.36
CA SER A 246 18.01 1.29 20.27
C SER A 246 17.90 -0.11 20.84
N GLY A 247 17.19 -0.99 20.15
CA GLY A 247 17.10 -2.40 20.50
C GLY A 247 16.93 -3.29 19.28
N GLN A 248 17.09 -4.59 19.50
CA GLN A 248 16.89 -5.59 18.47
C GLN A 248 16.16 -6.80 19.06
N LYS A 249 15.37 -7.47 18.22
CA LYS A 249 14.66 -8.71 18.56
C LYS A 249 14.75 -9.65 17.38
N THR A 250 15.17 -10.88 17.66
CA THR A 250 15.17 -11.97 16.68
C THR A 250 14.05 -12.95 17.01
N ALA A 251 13.31 -13.36 15.99
CA ALA A 251 12.33 -14.43 16.08
C ALA A 251 12.73 -15.57 15.14
N ASN A 252 12.85 -16.77 15.71
CA ASN A 252 13.08 -17.99 14.96
C ASN A 252 11.74 -18.70 14.83
N LEU A 253 11.34 -19.00 13.60
CA LEU A 253 10.09 -19.68 13.30
C LEU A 253 10.42 -21.00 12.62
N THR A 254 9.84 -22.08 13.12
CA THR A 254 10.04 -23.44 12.62
C THR A 254 8.69 -24.14 12.52
N PHE A 255 8.43 -24.80 11.41
CA PHE A 255 7.29 -25.67 11.20
C PHE A 255 7.78 -27.05 10.78
N THR A 256 7.05 -28.06 11.21
CA THR A 256 7.41 -29.46 10.97
C THR A 256 7.25 -29.84 9.49
N ASP A 257 6.26 -29.23 8.83
CA ASP A 257 5.96 -29.42 7.40
C ASP A 257 5.12 -28.24 6.84
N GLU A 258 4.81 -28.30 5.55
CA GLU A 258 3.98 -27.29 4.86
C GLU A 258 2.51 -27.29 5.31
N GLU A 259 1.98 -28.43 5.77
CA GLU A 259 0.59 -28.53 6.24
C GLU A 259 0.39 -27.77 7.55
N GLU A 260 1.41 -27.75 8.42
CA GLU A 260 1.41 -26.91 9.60
C GLU A 260 1.44 -25.42 9.26
N LEU A 261 2.26 -25.00 8.28
CA LEU A 261 2.28 -23.61 7.81
C LEU A 261 0.94 -23.21 7.18
N LYS A 262 0.28 -24.09 6.42
CA LYS A 262 -1.05 -23.82 5.84
C LYS A 262 -2.11 -23.52 6.89
N LYS A 263 -2.04 -24.15 8.08
CA LYS A 263 -2.95 -23.84 9.20
C LYS A 263 -2.76 -22.42 9.75
N MET A 264 -1.61 -21.79 9.48
CA MET A 264 -1.32 -20.41 9.89
C MET A 264 -1.81 -19.38 8.88
N ARG A 265 -2.33 -19.78 7.71
CA ARG A 265 -2.95 -18.85 6.77
C ARG A 265 -4.12 -18.11 7.43
N GLY A 266 -4.16 -16.80 7.22
CA GLY A 266 -5.07 -15.83 7.81
C GLY A 266 -4.61 -15.31 9.17
N LEU A 267 -3.62 -15.94 9.80
CA LEU A 267 -3.13 -15.56 11.13
C LEU A 267 -1.95 -14.59 11.04
N LYS A 268 -1.69 -13.92 12.17
CA LYS A 268 -0.56 -13.01 12.32
C LYS A 268 0.46 -13.56 13.30
N PHE A 269 1.72 -13.51 12.91
CA PHE A 269 2.84 -13.59 13.84
C PHE A 269 2.90 -12.28 14.63
N ALA A 270 3.19 -12.37 15.93
CA ALA A 270 3.34 -11.22 16.81
C ALA A 270 4.49 -11.42 17.79
N MET A 271 5.20 -10.34 18.09
CA MET A 271 6.21 -10.29 19.14
C MET A 271 6.25 -8.92 19.77
N ASP A 272 6.77 -8.82 20.99
CA ASP A 272 6.89 -7.56 21.70
C ASP A 272 8.34 -7.23 22.02
N ILE A 273 8.62 -5.93 22.04
CA ILE A 273 9.86 -5.38 22.58
C ILE A 273 9.50 -4.52 23.79
N GLU A 274 10.04 -4.89 24.94
CA GLU A 274 9.93 -4.11 26.16
C GLU A 274 11.08 -3.10 26.24
N ILE A 275 10.73 -1.86 26.54
CA ILE A 275 11.65 -0.75 26.74
C ILE A 275 11.51 -0.32 28.19
N ASN A 276 12.57 -0.46 28.97
CA ASN A 276 12.61 -0.01 30.35
C ASN A 276 13.77 0.99 30.47
N LEU A 277 13.44 2.26 30.67
CA LEU A 277 14.40 3.36 30.75
C LEU A 277 14.34 4.02 32.13
N PRO A 278 15.47 4.54 32.66
CA PRO A 278 16.82 4.40 32.12
C PRO A 278 17.30 2.93 32.18
N ASP A 279 18.13 2.53 31.22
CA ASP A 279 18.88 1.27 31.24
C ASP A 279 20.40 1.55 31.34
N GLU A 280 21.23 0.50 31.26
CA GLU A 280 22.70 0.65 31.36
C GLU A 280 23.30 1.54 30.26
N LYS A 281 22.63 1.66 29.11
CA LYS A 281 23.14 2.33 27.90
C LYS A 281 22.45 3.66 27.62
N TYR A 282 21.18 3.79 27.98
CA TYR A 282 20.33 4.92 27.60
C TYR A 282 19.70 5.57 28.85
N PRO A 283 19.88 6.89 29.01
CA PRO A 283 19.21 7.62 30.08
C PRO A 283 17.71 7.76 29.81
N LEU A 284 16.96 8.24 30.80
CA LEU A 284 15.55 8.55 30.63
C LEU A 284 15.38 9.77 29.70
N PRO A 285 14.84 9.63 28.47
CA PRO A 285 14.63 10.77 27.59
C PRO A 285 13.59 11.73 28.17
N PRO A 286 13.56 13.02 27.83
CA PRO A 286 12.48 13.91 28.26
C PRO A 286 11.12 13.51 27.65
N PRO A 287 9.97 13.82 28.27
CA PRO A 287 8.68 13.59 27.65
C PRO A 287 8.56 14.34 26.32
N GLY A 288 8.10 13.68 25.26
CA GLY A 288 8.08 14.33 23.95
C GLY A 288 7.68 13.46 22.77
N LYS A 289 7.79 14.05 21.57
CA LYS A 289 7.61 13.36 20.30
C LYS A 289 8.95 12.88 19.76
N TYR A 290 8.99 11.63 19.35
CA TYR A 290 10.18 10.94 18.85
C TYR A 290 9.90 10.27 17.52
N LEU A 291 10.95 10.00 16.75
CA LEU A 291 10.88 9.21 15.51
C LEU A 291 11.41 7.81 15.80
N MET A 292 10.57 6.81 15.57
CA MET A 292 10.93 5.40 15.66
C MET A 292 11.26 4.89 14.26
N TYR A 293 12.53 4.59 14.04
CA TYR A 293 13.04 3.89 12.88
C TYR A 293 13.00 2.40 13.20
N SER A 294 12.42 1.60 12.32
CA SER A 294 12.44 0.15 12.44
C SER A 294 12.93 -0.46 11.15
N THR A 295 13.56 -1.62 11.28
CA THR A 295 14.18 -2.35 10.18
C THR A 295 13.90 -3.82 10.41
N LEU A 296 13.15 -4.45 9.51
CA LEU A 296 12.92 -5.88 9.51
C LEU A 296 13.75 -6.52 8.40
N LYS A 297 14.63 -7.44 8.78
CA LYS A 297 15.41 -8.27 7.85
C LYS A 297 15.01 -9.71 7.99
N GLN A 298 15.01 -10.42 6.88
CA GLN A 298 14.85 -11.87 6.87
C GLN A 298 16.14 -12.55 6.42
N ARG A 299 16.52 -13.65 7.08
CA ARG A 299 17.76 -14.38 6.78
C ARG A 299 17.83 -14.86 5.31
N THR A 300 16.70 -15.35 4.80
CA THR A 300 16.63 -16.20 3.61
C THR A 300 16.66 -15.42 2.29
N GLU A 301 16.38 -14.11 2.29
CA GLU A 301 16.30 -13.33 1.04
C GLU A 301 17.13 -12.04 1.02
N GLY A 302 17.74 -11.61 2.13
CA GLY A 302 18.40 -10.29 2.19
C GLY A 302 17.46 -9.10 1.98
N LYS A 303 16.14 -9.33 1.82
CA LYS A 303 15.11 -8.28 1.81
C LYS A 303 15.05 -7.63 3.19
N GLU A 304 15.11 -6.31 3.16
CA GLU A 304 15.07 -5.43 4.31
C GLU A 304 13.93 -4.44 4.10
N LEU A 305 13.02 -4.35 5.06
CA LEU A 305 11.99 -3.30 5.08
C LEU A 305 12.29 -2.34 6.21
N LYS A 306 12.37 -1.05 5.88
CA LYS A 306 12.57 0.03 6.85
C LYS A 306 11.29 0.84 6.99
N LYS A 307 10.94 1.22 8.21
CA LYS A 307 9.80 2.10 8.47
C LYS A 307 10.13 3.20 9.45
N VAL A 308 9.52 4.36 9.28
CA VAL A 308 9.64 5.48 10.21
C VAL A 308 8.26 5.88 10.73
N THR A 309 8.12 5.98 12.05
CA THR A 309 6.84 6.35 12.68
C THR A 309 7.06 7.35 13.82
N GLU A 310 6.23 8.39 13.92
CA GLU A 310 6.24 9.31 15.07
C GLU A 310 5.56 8.65 16.28
N ILE A 311 6.25 8.62 17.42
CA ILE A 311 5.75 8.08 18.69
C ILE A 311 5.84 9.14 19.79
N LYS A 312 5.13 8.91 20.91
CA LYS A 312 5.21 9.74 22.12
C LYS A 312 5.71 8.88 23.27
N LEU A 313 6.82 9.29 23.89
CA LEU A 313 7.43 8.62 25.04
C LEU A 313 7.26 9.45 26.31
#